data_AF-A0A7V9UNQ2-F1
#
_entry.id   AF-A0A7V9UNQ2-F1
#
_cell.length_a   1.000
_cell.length_b   1.000
_cell.length_c   1.000
_cell.angle_alpha   90.00
_cell.angle_beta   90.00
_cell.angle_gamma   90.00
#
_symmetry.space_group_name_H-M   'P 1'
#
loop_
_entity.id
_entity.type
_entity.pdbx_description
1 polymer ?
#
loop_
_entity_poly.entity_id
_entity_poly.type
_entity_poly.pdbx_seq_one_letter_code
_entity_poly.pdbx_strand_id
1 'polypeptide(L)'
;MQVTHSRELVFAAVLRRLVQTLTKRGIRAEFVKECLSFTGEDSPVANLLLSVMGAFAEIEQALIREGQREGVALAKQRGAYRGRKKALVDSIVATSRVSLSLMRKL
;
A
#
# COMPACT_ATOMS: atom_id res chain seq x y z
N MET A 1 9.05 3.32 -18.71
CA MET A 1 8.50 3.60 -17.37
C MET A 1 8.17 2.27 -16.72
N GLN A 2 9.13 1.64 -16.05
CA GLN A 2 8.94 0.36 -15.39
C GLN A 2 8.38 0.62 -14.00
N VAL A 3 7.09 0.32 -13.81
CA VAL A 3 6.50 0.26 -12.47
C VAL A 3 6.94 -1.08 -11.91
N THR A 4 7.86 -1.06 -10.95
CA THR A 4 8.34 -2.25 -10.24
C THR A 4 7.20 -2.85 -9.43
N HIS A 5 6.42 -3.74 -10.05
CA HIS A 5 5.42 -4.58 -9.39
C HIS A 5 6.14 -5.77 -8.74
N SER A 6 6.61 -5.60 -7.51
CA SER A 6 7.07 -6.72 -6.67
C SER A 6 6.64 -6.49 -5.23
N ARG A 7 5.33 -6.54 -4.99
CA ARG A 7 4.69 -6.61 -3.67
C ARG A 7 3.32 -7.31 -3.80
N GLU A 8 3.29 -8.54 -4.28
CA GLU A 8 2.02 -9.29 -4.48
C GLU A 8 1.82 -10.53 -3.61
N LEU A 9 2.66 -10.81 -2.60
CA LEU A 9 2.57 -12.10 -1.88
C LEU A 9 2.67 -12.01 -0.35
N VAL A 10 2.27 -10.89 0.26
CA VAL A 10 2.62 -10.65 1.67
C VAL A 10 1.41 -10.52 2.59
N PHE A 11 0.16 -10.41 2.11
CA PHE A 11 -0.93 -9.96 2.99
C PHE A 11 -1.58 -11.10 3.81
N ALA A 12 -1.90 -12.24 3.19
CA ALA A 12 -2.46 -13.40 3.88
C ALA A 12 -1.47 -13.96 4.92
N ALA A 13 -0.19 -14.02 4.55
CA ALA A 13 0.89 -14.43 5.46
C ALA A 13 1.08 -13.43 6.61
N VAL A 14 0.91 -12.12 6.35
CA VAL A 14 1.03 -11.09 7.39
C VAL A 14 -0.13 -11.13 8.38
N LEU A 15 -1.38 -11.29 7.93
CA LEU A 15 -2.53 -11.35 8.82
C LEU A 15 -2.38 -12.47 9.85
N ARG A 16 -2.08 -13.68 9.36
CA ARG A 16 -1.85 -14.83 10.23
C ARG A 16 -0.70 -14.60 11.19
N ARG A 17 0.43 -14.08 10.69
CA ARG A 17 1.61 -13.78 11.53
C ARG A 17 1.29 -12.75 12.60
N LEU A 18 0.51 -11.72 12.29
CA LEU A 18 0.17 -10.64 13.19
C LEU A 18 -0.73 -11.15 14.33
N VAL A 19 -1.80 -11.86 13.99
CA VAL A 19 -2.70 -12.48 14.98
C VAL A 19 -1.91 -13.44 15.89
N GLN A 20 -1.09 -14.32 15.32
CA GLN A 20 -0.25 -15.23 16.11
C GLN A 20 0.76 -14.51 17.00
N THR A 21 1.31 -13.38 16.56
CA THR A 21 2.25 -12.59 17.37
C THR A 21 1.54 -11.91 18.55
N LEU A 22 0.31 -11.44 18.35
CA LEU A 22 -0.50 -10.85 19.41
C LEU A 22 -0.97 -11.89 20.41
N THR A 23 -1.50 -13.03 19.94
CA THR A 23 -2.00 -14.09 20.83
C THR A 23 -0.88 -14.76 21.62
N LYS A 24 0.32 -14.92 21.05
CA LYS A 24 1.52 -15.36 21.80
C LYS A 24 1.91 -14.42 22.95
N ARG A 25 1.51 -13.15 22.90
CA ARG A 25 1.73 -12.17 23.96
C ARG A 25 0.56 -12.11 24.95
N GLY A 26 -0.42 -13.02 24.85
CA GLY A 26 -1.64 -13.03 25.66
C GLY A 26 -2.67 -11.98 25.25
N ILE A 27 -2.52 -11.36 24.07
CA ILE A 27 -3.46 -10.34 23.57
C ILE A 27 -4.55 -11.04 22.77
N ARG A 28 -5.82 -10.83 23.17
CA ARG A 28 -6.99 -11.30 22.44
C ARG A 28 -7.22 -10.44 21.20
N ALA A 29 -7.40 -11.07 20.04
CA ALA A 29 -7.78 -10.40 18.80
C ALA A 29 -9.21 -10.76 18.43
N GLU A 30 -10.04 -9.77 18.11
CA GLU A 30 -11.43 -9.98 17.72
C GLU A 30 -11.73 -9.36 16.36
N PHE A 31 -12.35 -10.15 15.49
CA PHE A 31 -12.93 -9.72 14.22
C PHE A 31 -14.44 -9.61 14.42
N VAL A 32 -14.90 -8.40 14.74
CA VAL A 32 -16.28 -8.12 15.18
C VAL A 32 -17.31 -8.48 14.12
N LYS A 33 -17.01 -8.18 12.84
CA LYS A 33 -17.94 -8.39 11.74
C LYS A 33 -18.11 -9.87 11.41
N GLU A 34 -17.05 -10.65 11.56
CA GLU A 34 -17.01 -12.08 11.30
C GLU A 34 -17.28 -12.93 12.56
N CYS A 35 -17.50 -12.28 13.72
CA CYS A 35 -17.68 -12.91 15.03
C CYS A 35 -16.56 -13.92 15.38
N LEU A 36 -15.30 -13.58 15.07
CA LEU A 36 -14.16 -14.42 15.39
C LEU A 36 -13.33 -13.83 16.53
N SER A 37 -12.92 -14.69 17.45
CA SER A 37 -12.01 -14.32 18.52
C SER A 37 -10.82 -15.27 18.56
N PHE A 38 -9.62 -14.71 18.68
CA PHE A 38 -8.36 -15.43 18.77
C PHE A 38 -7.70 -15.14 20.12
N THR A 39 -7.44 -16.18 20.91
CA THR A 39 -6.85 -16.09 22.26
C THR A 39 -5.49 -16.78 22.36
N GLY A 40 -5.08 -17.55 21.34
CA GLY A 40 -3.84 -18.33 21.36
C GLY A 40 -4.04 -19.82 21.69
N GLU A 41 -5.22 -20.19 22.19
CA GLU A 41 -5.67 -21.58 22.35
C GLU A 41 -6.77 -21.92 21.32
N ASP A 42 -6.63 -21.36 20.12
CA ASP A 42 -7.67 -21.39 19.10
C ASP A 42 -7.76 -22.78 18.43
N SER A 43 -8.98 -23.22 18.13
CA SER A 43 -9.19 -24.49 17.45
C SER A 43 -8.50 -24.52 16.07
N PRO A 44 -8.11 -25.70 15.55
CA PRO A 44 -7.58 -25.83 14.19
C PRO A 44 -8.51 -25.22 13.13
N VAL A 45 -9.83 -25.23 13.37
CA VAL A 45 -10.84 -24.63 12.51
C VAL A 45 -10.74 -23.09 12.50
N ALA A 46 -10.52 -22.45 13.65
CA ALA A 46 -10.31 -21.01 13.72
C ALA A 46 -9.05 -20.57 12.93
N ASN A 47 -7.97 -21.37 12.98
CA ASN A 47 -6.76 -21.13 12.20
C ASN A 47 -6.99 -21.28 10.68
N LEU A 48 -7.82 -22.24 10.27
CA LEU A 48 -8.23 -22.39 8.87
C LEU A 48 -9.02 -21.17 8.41
N LEU A 49 -10.01 -20.74 9.20
CA LEU A 49 -10.84 -19.60 8.86
C LEU A 49 -10.04 -18.30 8.75
N LEU A 50 -9.07 -18.09 9.64
CA LEU A 50 -8.12 -16.97 9.55
C LEU A 50 -7.32 -17.01 8.23
N SER A 51 -6.92 -18.19 7.78
CA SER A 51 -6.18 -18.36 6.53
C SER A 51 -7.06 -18.05 5.31
N VAL A 52 -8.33 -18.47 5.35
CA VAL A 52 -9.33 -18.14 4.32
C VAL A 52 -9.59 -16.63 4.27
N MET A 53 -9.74 -15.96 5.42
CA MET A 53 -9.88 -14.50 5.47
C MET A 53 -8.66 -13.78 4.88
N GLY A 54 -7.45 -14.27 5.15
CA GLY A 54 -6.23 -13.73 4.53
C GLY A 54 -6.26 -13.81 3.00
N ALA A 55 -6.71 -14.94 2.45
CA ALA A 55 -6.84 -15.12 1.01
C ALA A 55 -7.92 -14.20 0.39
N PHE A 56 -9.07 -14.03 1.05
CA PHE A 56 -10.10 -13.10 0.58
C PHE A 56 -9.59 -11.66 0.53
N ALA A 57 -8.87 -11.22 1.56
CA ALA A 57 -8.29 -9.87 1.59
C ALA A 57 -7.31 -9.61 0.43
N GLU A 58 -6.56 -10.63 -0.01
CA GLU A 58 -5.68 -10.53 -1.18
C GLU A 58 -6.48 -10.36 -2.47
N ILE A 59 -7.57 -11.13 -2.64
CA ILE A 59 -8.44 -11.05 -3.81
C ILE A 59 -9.13 -9.68 -3.88
N GLU A 60 -9.73 -9.22 -2.79
CA GLU A 60 -10.39 -7.90 -2.75
C GLU A 60 -9.42 -6.77 -3.10
N GLN A 61 -8.19 -6.84 -2.59
CA GLN A 61 -7.18 -5.83 -2.88
C GLN A 61 -6.74 -5.86 -4.35
N ALA A 62 -6.66 -7.04 -4.97
CA ALA A 62 -6.38 -7.17 -6.40
C ALA A 62 -7.49 -6.51 -7.23
N LEU A 63 -8.76 -6.76 -6.88
CA LEU A 63 -9.92 -6.17 -7.56
C LEU A 63 -9.97 -4.65 -7.39
N ILE A 64 -9.69 -4.12 -6.19
CA ILE A 64 -9.62 -2.66 -5.96
C ILE A 64 -8.52 -2.02 -6.83
N ARG A 65 -7.36 -2.67 -6.95
CA ARG A 65 -6.27 -2.18 -7.80
C ARG A 65 -6.62 -2.21 -9.29
N GLU A 66 -7.34 -3.24 -9.73
CA GLU A 66 -7.86 -3.34 -11.09
C GLU A 66 -8.76 -2.14 -11.39
N GLY A 67 -9.78 -1.90 -10.55
CA GLY A 67 -10.66 -0.74 -10.70
C GLY A 67 -9.92 0.60 -10.61
N GLN A 68 -8.90 0.70 -9.76
CA GLN A 68 -8.04 1.90 -9.69
C GLN A 68 -7.27 2.11 -11.00
N ARG A 69 -6.72 1.06 -11.61
CA ARG A 69 -6.02 1.15 -12.90
C ARG A 69 -6.95 1.66 -13.99
N GLU A 70 -8.17 1.14 -14.07
CA GLU A 70 -9.19 1.59 -15.01
C GLU A 70 -9.56 3.06 -14.79
N GLY A 71 -9.82 3.44 -13.53
CA GLY A 71 -10.13 4.83 -13.17
C GLY A 71 -9.00 5.80 -13.52
N VAL A 72 -7.75 5.41 -13.28
CA VAL A 72 -6.57 6.18 -13.68
C VAL A 72 -6.47 6.30 -15.21
N ALA A 73 -6.74 5.23 -15.95
CA ALA A 73 -6.72 5.26 -17.41
C ALA A 73 -7.75 6.26 -17.97
N LEU A 74 -8.99 6.21 -17.47
CA LEU A 74 -10.06 7.15 -17.86
C LEU A 74 -9.73 8.60 -17.49
N ALA A 75 -9.20 8.83 -16.29
CA ALA A 75 -8.83 10.17 -15.84
C ALA A 75 -7.62 10.75 -16.62
N LYS A 76 -6.70 9.89 -17.07
CA LYS A 76 -5.61 10.28 -17.99
C LYS A 76 -6.16 10.67 -19.36
N GLN A 77 -7.08 9.88 -19.92
CA GLN A 77 -7.75 10.21 -21.20
C GLN A 77 -8.47 11.56 -21.13
N ARG A 78 -9.12 11.87 -19.99
CA ARG A 78 -9.79 13.16 -19.74
C ARG A 78 -8.84 14.31 -19.39
N GLY A 79 -7.52 14.07 -19.35
CA GLY A 79 -6.53 15.11 -19.05
C GLY A 79 -6.50 15.62 -17.60
N ALA A 80 -7.13 14.91 -16.65
CA ALA A 80 -7.18 15.31 -15.25
C ALA A 80 -5.82 15.20 -14.53
N TYR A 81 -4.97 14.25 -14.97
CA TYR A 81 -3.64 14.06 -14.41
C TYR A 81 -2.64 15.07 -14.98
N ARG A 82 -2.39 16.16 -14.24
CA ARG A 82 -1.41 17.22 -14.60
C ARG A 82 -0.02 17.03 -13.97
N GLY A 83 0.21 15.89 -13.30
CA GLY A 83 1.43 15.62 -12.56
C GLY A 83 1.57 16.49 -11.31
N ARG A 84 2.73 16.40 -10.65
CA ARG A 84 3.07 17.28 -9.52
C ARG A 84 3.27 18.69 -10.05
N LYS A 85 2.64 19.70 -9.41
CA LYS A 85 2.91 21.11 -9.73
C LYS A 85 4.43 21.36 -9.64
N LYS A 86 5.00 22.07 -10.63
CA LYS A 86 6.41 22.49 -10.61
C LYS A 86 6.69 23.18 -9.26
N ALA A 87 7.69 22.69 -8.54
CA ALA A 87 8.05 23.22 -7.21
C ALA A 87 8.85 24.52 -7.31
N LEU A 88 9.52 24.76 -8.44
CA LEU A 88 10.28 25.96 -8.72
C LEU A 88 9.72 26.63 -9.98
N VAL A 89 9.54 27.94 -9.89
CA VAL A 89 9.22 28.79 -11.04
C VAL A 89 10.45 28.88 -11.93
N ASP A 90 10.28 28.88 -13.26
CA ASP A 90 11.39 28.85 -14.22
C ASP A 90 12.38 30.04 -14.02
N SER A 91 11.90 31.18 -13.50
CA SER A 91 12.73 32.32 -13.09
C SER A 91 13.71 31.98 -11.96
N ILE A 92 13.26 31.27 -10.93
CA ILE A 92 14.08 30.88 -9.77
C ILE A 92 15.14 29.85 -10.21
N VAL A 93 14.82 28.98 -11.16
CA VAL A 93 15.77 28.01 -11.72
C VAL A 93 16.85 28.71 -12.53
N ALA A 94 16.51 29.73 -13.32
CA ALA A 94 17.47 30.52 -14.08
C ALA A 94 18.43 31.28 -13.17
N THR A 95 17.91 31.98 -12.15
CA THR A 95 18.74 32.70 -11.17
C THR A 95 19.65 31.76 -10.41
N SER A 96 19.14 30.62 -9.94
CA SER A 96 19.94 29.61 -9.24
C SER A 96 21.09 29.07 -10.11
N ARG A 97 20.87 28.87 -11.41
CA ARG A 97 21.92 28.42 -12.35
C ARG A 97 23.02 29.47 -12.55
N VAL A 98 22.64 30.74 -12.68
CA VAL A 98 23.61 31.84 -12.85
C VAL A 98 24.46 31.99 -11.60
N SER A 99 23.84 32.03 -10.41
CA SER A 99 24.54 32.15 -9.12
C SER A 99 25.48 30.97 -8.85
N LEU A 100 25.06 29.74 -9.16
CA LEU A 100 25.93 28.56 -9.06
C LEU A 100 27.09 28.59 -10.06
N SER A 101 26.90 29.17 -11.26
CA SER A 101 27.98 29.31 -12.24
C SER A 101 29.01 30.37 -11.82
N LEU A 102 28.57 31.44 -11.14
CA LEU A 102 29.46 32.45 -10.57
C LEU A 102 30.28 31.89 -9.41
N MET A 103 29.65 31.14 -8.51
CA MET A 103 30.33 30.52 -7.37
C MET A 103 31.34 29.43 -7.74
N ARG A 104 31.24 28.84 -8.94
CA ARG A 104 32.23 27.87 -9.47
C ARG A 104 33.39 28.51 -10.23
N LYS A 105 33.32 29.80 -10.54
CA LYS A 105 34.35 30.56 -11.27
C LYS A 105 35.24 31.39 -10.33
N LEU A 106 34.95 31.37 -9.04
CA LEU A 106 35.81 31.83 -7.94
C LEU A 106 36.53 30.62 -7.35
#